data_AF-A0A9E1E587-F1
#
_entry.id   AF-A0A9E1E587-F1
#
_cell.length_a   1.000
_cell.length_b   1.000
_cell.length_c   1.000
_cell.angle_alpha   90.00
_cell.angle_beta   90.00
_cell.angle_gamma   90.00
#
_symmetry.space_group_name_H-M   'P 1'
#
loop_
_entity.id
_entity.type
_entity.pdbx_description
1 polymer ?
#
loop_
_entity_poly.entity_id
_entity_poly.type
_entity_poly.pdbx_seq_one_letter_code
_entity_poly.pdbx_strand_id
1 'polypeptide(L)'
;MSEHIGEMIMMLREEKGYTQGQLCKKICSVAELANIERGQREPGHFLLDRLFERLGKATDRLEYVLSKEIYQLYELQFQIQREILYGRFADAGRLLEKYASQKTTYSSLHRQFLAKARAQIAWRKGETKEKVLAYLEEAISQTMDRDPILGEQAALSGEELKLLLFRWEVSQGTETERGYKELWKLTECVERVCSDEEELAKVYPYAILLFGTYARKEGSVGNGTLLAMTEKAFELLRESGQILFVPEILKQYVELLKDSEDKTESARITELTQMRETLLAVEKEFGVDFEKFPMFSYLNRVFELDYDVIRRSRMASHLSQERLCEDICTQETLSRIESAKRAPSSRNMRLLLKKMKRDRERVGMNLVTEKYELLALEKKIATAEYRKEFEKVKGIQKEIRKHLDLSIISNQQYLLVGQVKQELRNDLYPKEKGIQNLYEILEMTLEQNDKNIYEYPLTDRESNILNLIAIQYCEIGEKEKGIEIWQKILKNYEEKAIDRLFFMRRWELISSNLCGRMQEEGYVEETINLCKKILKYTLQAGRGKILGRPLIIIACILLENSFEEKREECLSKFYQGLNLYRLTKQIHRYQCVREYLQEKGVLLDMSGDGYTQGL
;
A
#
# COMPACT_ATOMS: atom_id res chain seq x y z
N MET A 1 -13.00 -22.62 5.12
CA MET A 1 -12.55 -21.33 4.51
C MET A 1 -11.63 -20.49 5.40
N SER A 2 -11.75 -20.48 6.75
CA SER A 2 -10.66 -19.99 7.63
C SER A 2 -9.37 -20.84 7.53
N GLU A 3 -9.43 -21.98 6.84
CA GLU A 3 -8.33 -22.91 6.61
C GLU A 3 -7.22 -22.32 5.73
N HIS A 4 -7.54 -21.50 4.71
CA HIS A 4 -6.55 -21.07 3.72
C HIS A 4 -5.41 -20.23 4.30
N ILE A 5 -5.68 -19.32 5.25
CA ILE A 5 -4.63 -18.50 5.88
C ILE A 5 -3.72 -19.33 6.78
N GLY A 6 -4.31 -20.23 7.58
CA GLY A 6 -3.54 -21.12 8.46
C GLY A 6 -2.65 -22.06 7.65
N GLU A 7 -3.21 -22.68 6.62
CA GLU A 7 -2.49 -23.55 5.70
C GLU A 7 -1.40 -22.79 4.92
N MET A 8 -1.68 -21.56 4.48
CA MET A 8 -0.68 -20.70 3.85
C MET A 8 0.52 -20.43 4.76
N ILE A 9 0.28 -20.09 6.03
CA ILE A 9 1.35 -19.87 7.03
C ILE A 9 2.16 -21.16 7.20
N MET A 10 1.50 -22.31 7.31
CA MET A 10 2.14 -23.61 7.48
C MET A 10 3.06 -23.94 6.29
N MET A 11 2.55 -23.83 5.07
CA MET A 11 3.32 -24.11 3.85
C MET A 11 4.52 -23.18 3.70
N LEU A 12 4.32 -21.87 3.90
CA LEU A 12 5.41 -20.89 3.83
C LEU A 12 6.48 -21.15 4.91
N ARG A 13 6.07 -21.54 6.11
CA ARG A 13 6.97 -21.88 7.21
C ARG A 13 7.82 -23.11 6.83
N GLU A 14 7.21 -24.13 6.26
CA GLU A 14 7.87 -25.36 5.86
C GLU A 14 8.80 -25.16 4.67
N GLU A 15 8.40 -24.35 3.68
CA GLU A 15 9.25 -23.93 2.55
C GLU A 15 10.52 -23.21 3.04
N LYS A 16 10.38 -22.35 4.06
CA LYS A 16 11.52 -21.65 4.70
C LYS A 16 12.35 -22.55 5.63
N GLY A 17 11.92 -23.78 5.90
CA GLY A 17 12.58 -24.69 6.83
C GLY A 17 12.49 -24.24 8.30
N TYR A 18 11.51 -23.40 8.65
CA TYR A 18 11.33 -22.91 10.01
C TYR A 18 10.51 -23.90 10.87
N THR A 19 10.92 -24.08 12.10
CA THR A 19 10.08 -24.68 13.15
C THR A 19 9.03 -23.68 13.62
N GLN A 20 7.92 -24.17 14.18
CA GLN A 20 6.92 -23.30 14.81
C GLN A 20 7.54 -22.44 15.92
N GLY A 21 8.48 -23.00 16.71
CA GLY A 21 9.18 -22.27 17.77
C GLY A 21 10.06 -21.12 17.28
N GLN A 22 10.69 -21.26 16.11
CA GLN A 22 11.44 -20.17 15.48
C GLN A 22 10.49 -19.07 15.01
N LEU A 23 9.41 -19.43 14.29
CA LEU A 23 8.47 -18.46 13.73
C LEU A 23 7.72 -17.68 14.82
N CYS A 24 7.27 -18.36 15.89
CA CYS A 24 6.46 -17.75 16.95
C CYS A 24 7.27 -17.03 18.05
N LYS A 25 8.60 -17.12 18.01
CA LYS A 25 9.49 -16.67 19.09
C LYS A 25 9.14 -15.27 19.59
N LYS A 26 8.85 -15.13 20.89
CA LYS A 26 8.45 -13.90 21.62
C LYS A 26 7.16 -13.19 21.15
N ILE A 27 6.48 -13.68 20.11
CA ILE A 27 5.25 -13.04 19.58
C ILE A 27 3.98 -13.84 19.88
N CYS A 28 4.07 -15.17 19.95
CA CYS A 28 2.98 -16.05 20.41
C CYS A 28 3.52 -17.41 20.89
N SER A 29 2.64 -18.25 21.44
CA SER A 29 3.04 -19.61 21.85
C SER A 29 3.06 -20.59 20.68
N VAL A 30 3.89 -21.64 20.78
CA VAL A 30 3.94 -22.72 19.77
C VAL A 30 2.58 -23.38 19.59
N ALA A 31 1.85 -23.63 20.69
CA ALA A 31 0.52 -24.21 20.66
C ALA A 31 -0.50 -23.30 19.95
N GLU A 32 -0.39 -21.98 20.14
CA GLU A 32 -1.22 -21.01 19.45
C GLU A 32 -0.94 -20.99 17.94
N LEU A 33 0.33 -20.97 17.53
CA LEU A 33 0.71 -21.08 16.12
C LEU A 33 0.23 -22.40 15.51
N ALA A 34 0.41 -23.53 16.18
CA ALA A 34 -0.07 -24.84 15.70
C ALA A 34 -1.60 -24.90 15.54
N ASN A 35 -2.36 -24.18 16.38
CA ASN A 35 -3.81 -24.06 16.23
C ASN A 35 -4.19 -23.11 15.09
N ILE A 36 -3.39 -22.07 14.84
CA ILE A 36 -3.55 -21.19 13.68
C ILE A 36 -3.32 -21.97 12.38
N GLU A 37 -2.21 -22.71 12.29
CA GLU A 37 -1.86 -23.51 11.11
C GLU A 37 -2.93 -24.56 10.78
N ARG A 38 -3.55 -25.16 11.80
CA ARG A 38 -4.65 -26.13 11.63
C ARG A 38 -6.03 -25.50 11.44
N GLY A 39 -6.13 -24.17 11.35
CA GLY A 39 -7.40 -23.46 11.24
C GLY A 39 -8.32 -23.57 12.46
N GLN A 40 -7.81 -24.08 13.59
CA GLN A 40 -8.55 -24.26 14.84
C GLN A 40 -8.63 -22.97 15.67
N ARG A 41 -7.70 -22.04 15.44
CA ARG A 41 -7.67 -20.73 16.10
C ARG A 41 -7.40 -19.64 15.07
N GLU A 42 -8.19 -18.58 15.14
CA GLU A 42 -7.95 -17.41 14.32
C GLU A 42 -6.84 -16.53 14.91
N PRO A 43 -5.82 -16.14 14.12
CA PRO A 43 -4.78 -15.24 14.59
C PRO A 43 -5.34 -13.83 14.77
N GLY A 44 -4.85 -13.11 15.78
CA GLY A 44 -5.10 -11.67 15.84
C GLY A 44 -4.40 -10.96 14.68
N HIS A 45 -5.03 -9.94 14.09
CA HIS A 45 -4.54 -9.26 12.87
C HIS A 45 -3.09 -8.74 12.99
N PHE A 46 -2.68 -8.19 14.15
CA PHE A 46 -1.30 -7.77 14.39
C PHE A 46 -0.31 -8.94 14.43
N LEU A 47 -0.71 -10.08 15.02
CA LEU A 47 0.10 -11.29 15.02
C LEU A 47 0.20 -11.86 13.61
N LEU A 48 -0.90 -11.86 12.86
CA LEU A 48 -0.94 -12.31 11.47
C LEU A 48 0.05 -11.53 10.61
N ASP A 49 0.00 -10.20 10.69
CA ASP A 49 0.96 -9.33 9.98
C ASP A 49 2.41 -9.69 10.33
N ARG A 50 2.73 -9.83 11.62
CA ARG A 50 4.09 -10.18 12.06
C ARG A 50 4.54 -11.58 11.63
N LEU A 51 3.64 -12.56 11.57
CA LEU A 51 3.95 -13.90 11.06
C LEU A 51 4.29 -13.87 9.57
N PHE A 52 3.49 -13.17 8.76
CA PHE A 52 3.78 -12.99 7.33
C PHE A 52 5.09 -12.23 7.09
N GLU A 53 5.35 -11.17 7.86
CA GLU A 53 6.63 -10.43 7.79
C GLU A 53 7.83 -11.34 8.09
N ARG A 54 7.75 -12.24 9.08
CA ARG A 54 8.82 -13.20 9.40
C ARG A 54 8.99 -14.30 8.34
N LEU A 55 7.93 -14.60 7.61
CA LEU A 55 7.96 -15.45 6.42
C LEU A 55 8.45 -14.69 5.18
N GLY A 56 8.70 -13.38 5.31
CA GLY A 56 9.19 -12.52 4.23
C GLY A 56 8.15 -12.23 3.16
N LYS A 57 6.87 -12.22 3.55
CA LYS A 57 5.71 -12.03 2.68
C LYS A 57 4.90 -10.80 3.11
N ALA A 58 4.32 -10.10 2.14
CA ALA A 58 3.52 -8.91 2.37
C ALA A 58 2.04 -9.24 2.58
N THR A 59 1.33 -8.46 3.41
CA THR A 59 -0.12 -8.60 3.63
C THR A 59 -0.95 -7.55 2.89
N ASP A 60 -0.37 -6.82 1.93
CA ASP A 60 -1.03 -5.74 1.17
C ASP A 60 -2.22 -6.22 0.31
N ARG A 61 -2.26 -7.54 0.02
CA ARG A 61 -3.33 -8.20 -0.73
C ARG A 61 -4.43 -8.80 0.13
N LEU A 62 -4.30 -8.69 1.46
CA LEU A 62 -5.33 -9.14 2.39
C LEU A 62 -6.29 -7.99 2.73
N GLU A 63 -7.58 -8.30 2.77
CA GLU A 63 -8.65 -7.44 3.29
C GLU A 63 -9.00 -7.89 4.71
N TYR A 64 -8.96 -7.00 5.70
CA TYR A 64 -9.30 -7.35 7.09
C TYR A 64 -10.66 -6.79 7.49
N VAL A 65 -11.54 -7.64 8.01
CA VAL A 65 -12.79 -7.22 8.63
C VAL A 65 -12.60 -7.19 10.14
N LEU A 66 -12.38 -5.99 10.66
CA LEU A 66 -11.96 -5.72 12.02
C LEU A 66 -13.16 -5.44 12.94
N SER A 67 -12.99 -5.70 14.23
CA SER A 67 -13.84 -5.05 15.23
C SER A 67 -13.43 -3.58 15.38
N LYS A 68 -14.34 -2.76 15.94
CA LYS A 68 -14.08 -1.35 16.21
C LYS A 68 -12.83 -1.13 17.06
N GLU A 69 -12.62 -1.96 18.08
CA GLU A 69 -11.49 -1.86 19.01
C GLU A 69 -10.15 -2.14 18.33
N ILE A 70 -10.09 -3.17 17.47
CA ILE A 70 -8.87 -3.50 16.72
C ILE A 70 -8.58 -2.41 15.68
N TYR A 71 -9.59 -1.93 14.98
CA TYR A 71 -9.45 -0.84 14.01
C TYR A 71 -8.89 0.43 14.68
N GLN A 72 -9.40 0.82 15.85
CA GLN A 72 -8.92 1.98 16.59
C GLN A 72 -7.42 1.90 16.92
N LEU A 73 -6.86 0.71 17.12
CA LEU A 73 -5.43 0.54 17.33
C LEU A 73 -4.63 0.84 16.05
N TYR A 74 -5.04 0.30 14.91
CA TYR A 74 -4.39 0.61 13.62
C TYR A 74 -4.51 2.11 13.28
N GLU A 75 -5.69 2.69 13.52
CA GLU A 75 -5.93 4.12 13.31
C GLU A 75 -5.01 4.98 14.19
N LEU A 76 -4.86 4.65 15.47
CA LEU A 76 -3.93 5.34 16.36
C LEU A 76 -2.48 5.18 15.91
N GLN A 77 -2.05 3.98 15.49
CA GLN A 77 -0.70 3.77 14.96
C GLN A 77 -0.43 4.67 13.76
N PHE A 78 -1.39 4.74 12.82
CA PHE A 78 -1.31 5.62 11.68
C PHE A 78 -1.24 7.11 12.09
N GLN A 79 -2.16 7.56 12.96
CA GLN A 79 -2.19 8.95 13.41
C GLN A 79 -0.86 9.34 14.08
N ILE A 80 -0.28 8.47 14.90
CA ILE A 80 1.04 8.71 15.51
C ILE A 80 2.12 8.88 14.43
N GLN A 81 2.21 7.96 13.46
CA GLN A 81 3.20 8.07 12.38
C GLN A 81 2.99 9.33 11.54
N ARG A 82 1.74 9.71 11.27
CA ARG A 82 1.38 10.95 10.57
C ARG A 82 1.81 12.18 11.35
N GLU A 83 1.56 12.24 12.66
CA GLU A 83 1.98 13.39 13.46
C GLU A 83 3.50 13.50 13.56
N ILE A 84 4.22 12.37 13.62
CA ILE A 84 5.68 12.36 13.51
C ILE A 84 6.12 12.87 12.12
N LEU A 85 5.47 12.42 11.04
CA LEU A 85 5.76 12.84 9.65
C LEU A 85 5.69 14.36 9.48
N TYR A 86 4.67 14.99 10.06
CA TYR A 86 4.47 16.45 10.05
C TYR A 86 5.31 17.23 11.09
N GLY A 87 6.19 16.56 11.84
CA GLY A 87 6.99 17.19 12.91
C GLY A 87 6.17 17.63 14.13
N ARG A 88 4.90 17.23 14.25
CA ARG A 88 3.99 17.57 15.36
C ARG A 88 4.19 16.63 16.53
N PHE A 89 5.40 16.64 17.10
CA PHE A 89 5.82 15.65 18.11
C PHE A 89 5.04 15.70 19.43
N ALA A 90 4.50 16.87 19.81
CA ALA A 90 3.66 16.99 21.00
C ALA A 90 2.34 16.22 20.82
N ASP A 91 1.75 16.27 19.62
CA ASP A 91 0.51 15.58 19.29
C ASP A 91 0.75 14.07 19.17
N ALA A 92 1.86 13.69 18.53
CA ALA A 92 2.33 12.30 18.50
C ALA A 92 2.49 11.71 19.92
N GLY A 93 3.06 12.49 20.85
CA GLY A 93 3.19 12.10 22.26
C GLY A 93 1.85 11.84 22.96
N ARG A 94 0.86 12.73 22.76
CA ARG A 94 -0.48 12.54 23.35
C ARG A 94 -1.19 11.31 22.78
N LEU A 95 -1.04 11.07 21.48
CA LEU A 95 -1.59 9.88 20.83
C LEU A 95 -0.91 8.59 21.30
N LEU A 96 0.40 8.62 21.58
CA LEU A 96 1.12 7.48 22.17
C LEU A 96 0.59 7.11 23.55
N GLU A 97 0.33 8.09 24.42
CA GLU A 97 -0.26 7.83 25.74
C GLU A 97 -1.68 7.26 25.62
N LYS A 98 -2.49 7.79 24.68
CA LYS A 98 -3.81 7.22 24.38
C LYS A 98 -3.71 5.77 23.90
N TYR A 99 -2.73 5.45 23.05
CA TYR A 99 -2.48 4.08 22.60
C TYR A 99 -2.04 3.16 23.74
N ALA A 100 -1.11 3.62 24.59
CA ALA A 100 -0.60 2.86 25.73
C ALA A 100 -1.69 2.54 26.77
N SER A 101 -2.72 3.39 26.89
CA SER A 101 -3.85 3.16 27.80
C SER A 101 -4.82 2.05 27.34
N GLN A 102 -4.72 1.58 26.09
CA GLN A 102 -5.60 0.53 25.56
C GLN A 102 -5.19 -0.86 26.08
N LYS A 103 -6.16 -1.68 26.49
CA LYS A 103 -5.92 -3.08 26.86
C LYS A 103 -5.88 -3.94 25.60
N THR A 104 -4.79 -4.69 25.37
CA THR A 104 -4.59 -5.43 24.13
C THR A 104 -4.03 -6.84 24.33
N THR A 105 -4.44 -7.75 23.45
CA THR A 105 -3.82 -9.07 23.28
C THR A 105 -2.50 -8.90 22.53
N TYR A 106 -1.46 -9.66 22.89
CA TYR A 106 -0.09 -9.54 22.34
C TYR A 106 0.62 -8.23 22.71
N SER A 107 0.75 -7.98 24.02
CA SER A 107 1.37 -6.76 24.55
C SER A 107 2.79 -6.50 24.02
N SER A 108 3.54 -7.53 23.60
CA SER A 108 4.89 -7.36 23.04
C SER A 108 4.90 -6.56 21.74
N LEU A 109 4.01 -6.88 20.78
CA LEU A 109 3.91 -6.15 19.51
C LEU A 109 3.54 -4.67 19.74
N HIS A 110 2.61 -4.43 20.65
CA HIS A 110 2.16 -3.09 21.01
C HIS A 110 3.24 -2.28 21.76
N ARG A 111 3.98 -2.92 22.68
CA ARG A 111 5.11 -2.28 23.38
C ARG A 111 6.27 -1.99 22.43
N GLN A 112 6.54 -2.88 21.48
CA GLN A 112 7.53 -2.62 20.43
C GLN A 112 7.16 -1.37 19.64
N PHE A 113 5.90 -1.26 19.22
CA PHE A 113 5.42 -0.08 18.50
C PHE A 113 5.59 1.21 19.32
N LEU A 114 5.22 1.19 20.62
CA LEU A 114 5.38 2.34 21.51
C LEU A 114 6.85 2.78 21.65
N ALA A 115 7.75 1.83 21.96
CA ALA A 115 9.17 2.10 22.12
C ALA A 115 9.81 2.57 20.80
N LYS A 116 9.44 1.96 19.67
CA LYS A 116 9.84 2.41 18.33
C LYS A 116 9.43 3.86 18.07
N ALA A 117 8.17 4.20 18.32
CA ALA A 117 7.68 5.55 18.10
C ALA A 117 8.37 6.59 19.00
N ARG A 118 8.70 6.22 20.24
CA ARG A 118 9.50 7.06 21.14
C ARG A 118 10.92 7.26 20.61
N ALA A 119 11.57 6.21 20.11
CA ALA A 119 12.88 6.32 19.45
C ALA A 119 12.82 7.25 18.23
N GLN A 120 11.80 7.12 17.38
CA GLN A 120 11.57 7.99 16.22
C GLN A 120 11.43 9.47 16.63
N ILE A 121 10.63 9.76 17.64
CA ILE A 121 10.43 11.13 18.14
C ILE A 121 11.73 11.69 18.72
N ALA A 122 12.42 10.93 19.57
CA ALA A 122 13.69 11.35 20.18
C ALA A 122 14.76 11.64 19.12
N TRP A 123 14.89 10.76 18.11
CA TRP A 123 15.82 10.94 17.00
C TRP A 123 15.52 12.20 16.18
N ARG A 124 14.26 12.41 15.78
CA ARG A 124 13.87 13.58 14.98
C ARG A 124 13.96 14.90 15.76
N LYS A 125 13.85 14.87 17.09
CA LYS A 125 14.09 16.04 17.96
C LYS A 125 15.58 16.35 18.18
N GLY A 126 16.49 15.47 17.74
CA GLY A 126 17.92 15.62 18.01
C GLY A 126 18.27 15.38 19.48
N GLU A 127 17.53 14.51 20.18
CA GLU A 127 17.90 14.07 21.53
C GLU A 127 19.17 13.20 21.51
N THR A 128 19.73 12.90 22.69
CA THR A 128 20.99 12.16 22.78
C THR A 128 20.88 10.75 22.21
N LYS A 129 21.97 10.26 21.59
CA LYS A 129 22.02 8.93 20.98
C LYS A 129 21.75 7.83 22.01
N GLU A 130 22.22 7.99 23.23
CA GLU A 130 22.02 7.05 24.34
C GLU A 130 20.54 6.90 24.67
N LYS A 131 19.77 8.00 24.64
CA LYS A 131 18.33 7.98 24.88
C LYS A 131 17.57 7.30 23.75
N VAL A 132 17.98 7.55 22.50
CA VAL A 132 17.39 6.87 21.33
C VAL A 132 17.71 5.37 21.37
N LEU A 133 18.95 4.98 21.67
CA LEU A 133 19.37 3.58 21.82
C LEU A 133 18.61 2.87 22.93
N ALA A 134 18.34 3.52 24.06
CA ALA A 134 17.56 2.94 25.14
C ALA A 134 16.14 2.54 24.68
N TYR A 135 15.46 3.42 23.92
CA TYR A 135 14.16 3.09 23.34
C TYR A 135 14.25 1.98 22.27
N LEU A 136 15.32 1.95 21.48
CA LEU A 136 15.53 0.89 20.49
C LEU A 136 15.76 -0.47 21.16
N GLU A 137 16.56 -0.53 22.22
CA GLU A 137 16.77 -1.76 23.00
C GLU A 137 15.47 -2.24 23.67
N GLU A 138 14.66 -1.32 24.18
CA GLU A 138 13.31 -1.64 24.67
C GLU A 138 12.47 -2.28 23.55
N ALA A 139 12.42 -1.65 22.37
CA ALA A 139 11.63 -2.12 21.23
C ALA A 139 12.09 -3.50 20.71
N ILE A 140 13.41 -3.70 20.59
CA ILE A 140 14.03 -4.94 20.11
C ILE A 140 13.69 -6.09 21.06
N SER A 141 13.85 -5.87 22.37
CA SER A 141 13.65 -6.92 23.38
C SER A 141 12.22 -7.47 23.46
N GLN A 142 11.23 -6.74 22.94
CA GLN A 142 9.83 -7.17 22.97
C GLN A 142 9.55 -8.35 22.03
N THR A 143 10.17 -8.41 20.84
CA THR A 143 9.82 -9.40 19.82
C THR A 143 11.00 -10.26 19.35
N MET A 144 12.24 -9.86 19.63
CA MET A 144 13.44 -10.62 19.28
C MET A 144 14.48 -10.57 20.41
N ASP A 145 15.55 -11.33 20.27
CA ASP A 145 16.70 -11.21 21.17
C ASP A 145 17.50 -9.94 20.87
N ARG A 146 18.21 -9.41 21.87
CA ARG A 146 18.97 -8.16 21.71
C ARG A 146 20.04 -8.27 20.62
N ASP A 147 20.73 -9.40 20.57
CA ASP A 147 21.70 -9.73 19.54
C ASP A 147 21.29 -11.05 18.91
N PRO A 148 20.35 -11.02 17.95
CA PRO A 148 19.86 -12.24 17.32
C PRO A 148 20.93 -12.83 16.40
N ILE A 149 20.97 -14.16 16.32
CA ILE A 149 21.82 -14.85 15.35
C ILE A 149 21.25 -14.57 13.95
N LEU A 150 22.03 -13.93 13.08
CA LEU A 150 21.61 -13.51 11.73
C LEU A 150 21.74 -14.60 10.64
N GLY A 151 21.93 -15.86 11.05
CA GLY A 151 22.10 -17.00 10.15
C GLY A 151 20.79 -17.53 9.55
N GLU A 152 20.86 -18.64 8.82
CA GLU A 152 19.73 -19.24 8.07
C GLU A 152 18.47 -19.48 8.91
N GLN A 153 18.64 -19.76 10.20
CA GLN A 153 17.56 -20.04 11.14
C GLN A 153 16.89 -18.79 11.74
N ALA A 154 17.28 -17.59 11.31
CA ALA A 154 16.75 -16.33 11.81
C ALA A 154 15.39 -16.00 11.17
N ALA A 155 14.30 -16.39 11.84
CA ALA A 155 12.95 -15.96 11.50
C ALA A 155 12.67 -14.53 12.02
N LEU A 156 13.41 -13.55 11.52
CA LEU A 156 13.21 -12.13 11.82
C LEU A 156 12.23 -11.52 10.82
N SER A 157 11.48 -10.51 11.24
CA SER A 157 10.57 -9.75 10.39
C SER A 157 11.28 -8.56 9.73
N GLY A 158 10.73 -8.02 8.65
CA GLY A 158 11.25 -6.80 8.03
C GLY A 158 11.33 -5.62 9.03
N GLU A 159 10.31 -5.47 9.88
CA GLU A 159 10.29 -4.48 10.97
C GLU A 159 11.42 -4.70 11.98
N GLU A 160 11.68 -5.95 12.34
CA GLU A 160 12.76 -6.33 13.27
C GLU A 160 14.14 -6.02 12.67
N LEU A 161 14.36 -6.36 11.41
CA LEU A 161 15.61 -6.04 10.70
C LEU A 161 15.81 -4.53 10.58
N LYS A 162 14.74 -3.78 10.33
CA LYS A 162 14.78 -2.31 10.27
C LYS A 162 15.14 -1.68 11.61
N LEU A 163 14.64 -2.22 12.73
CA LEU A 163 15.04 -1.80 14.08
C LEU A 163 16.54 -2.05 14.34
N LEU A 164 17.08 -3.18 13.88
CA LEU A 164 18.51 -3.49 14.03
C LEU A 164 19.38 -2.53 13.19
N LEU A 165 18.97 -2.23 11.96
CA LEU A 165 19.62 -1.22 11.12
C LEU A 165 19.56 0.18 11.76
N PHE A 166 18.42 0.54 12.37
CA PHE A 166 18.29 1.84 13.03
C PHE A 166 19.14 1.92 14.29
N ARG A 167 19.22 0.85 15.07
CA ARG A 167 20.17 0.75 16.17
C ARG A 167 21.61 0.90 15.68
N TRP A 168 21.96 0.23 14.58
CA TRP A 168 23.29 0.35 13.99
C TRP A 168 23.61 1.80 13.63
N GLU A 169 22.69 2.53 12.98
CA GLU A 169 22.86 3.95 12.62
C GLU A 169 23.10 4.83 13.85
N VAL A 170 22.23 4.70 14.86
CA VAL A 170 22.28 5.54 16.07
C VAL A 170 23.53 5.25 16.90
N SER A 171 24.03 4.00 16.88
CA SER A 171 25.22 3.60 17.64
C SER A 171 26.53 4.22 17.16
N GLN A 172 26.59 4.72 15.91
CA GLN A 172 27.82 5.26 15.33
C GLN A 172 28.35 6.44 16.15
N GLY A 173 29.62 6.43 16.55
CA GLY A 173 30.23 7.47 17.40
C GLY A 173 29.80 7.43 18.86
N THR A 174 29.31 6.28 19.36
CA THR A 174 29.01 6.04 20.77
C THR A 174 29.90 4.92 21.33
N GLU A 175 29.92 4.69 22.65
CA GLU A 175 30.64 3.56 23.26
C GLU A 175 30.13 2.19 22.78
N THR A 176 28.90 2.14 22.25
CA THR A 176 28.26 0.92 21.74
C THR A 176 28.30 0.82 20.20
N GLU A 177 29.23 1.53 19.56
CA GLU A 177 29.38 1.57 18.11
C GLU A 177 29.45 0.17 17.49
N ARG A 178 28.58 -0.07 16.50
CA ARG A 178 28.50 -1.34 15.78
C ARG A 178 29.28 -1.25 14.47
N GLY A 179 30.14 -2.24 14.24
CA GLY A 179 31.05 -2.24 13.10
C GLY A 179 30.40 -2.65 11.78
N TYR A 180 31.11 -2.39 10.68
CA TYR A 180 30.70 -2.69 9.31
C TYR A 180 30.31 -4.15 9.05
N LYS A 181 31.02 -5.11 9.66
CA LYS A 181 30.73 -6.55 9.48
C LYS A 181 29.32 -6.93 9.92
N GLU A 182 28.77 -6.22 10.92
CA GLU A 182 27.39 -6.42 11.35
C GLU A 182 26.40 -5.89 10.30
N LEU A 183 26.66 -4.71 9.73
CA LEU A 183 25.82 -4.14 8.66
C LEU A 183 25.75 -5.07 7.43
N TRP A 184 26.88 -5.70 7.07
CA TRP A 184 26.92 -6.72 6.02
C TRP A 184 26.02 -7.91 6.31
N LYS A 185 26.17 -8.52 7.50
CA LYS A 185 25.32 -9.64 7.93
C LYS A 185 23.83 -9.26 8.01
N LEU A 186 23.53 -8.04 8.45
CA LEU A 186 22.14 -7.55 8.48
C LEU A 186 21.57 -7.45 7.07
N THR A 187 22.35 -6.97 6.11
CA THR A 187 21.91 -6.82 4.71
C THR A 187 21.70 -8.17 4.04
N GLU A 188 22.63 -9.12 4.21
CA GLU A 188 22.46 -10.51 3.76
C GLU A 188 21.22 -11.16 4.38
N CYS A 189 20.97 -10.89 5.66
CA CYS A 189 19.78 -11.37 6.35
C CYS A 189 18.49 -10.75 5.76
N VAL A 190 18.48 -9.46 5.45
CA VAL A 190 17.36 -8.77 4.78
C VAL A 190 17.02 -9.43 3.45
N GLU A 191 18.00 -9.68 2.60
CA GLU A 191 17.77 -10.30 1.29
C GLU A 191 17.29 -11.75 1.40
N ARG A 192 17.78 -12.51 2.37
CA ARG A 192 17.37 -13.90 2.62
C ARG A 192 15.96 -14.00 3.19
N VAL A 193 15.64 -13.14 4.16
CA VAL A 193 14.36 -13.15 4.86
C VAL A 193 13.25 -12.60 3.96
N CYS A 194 13.41 -11.38 3.44
CA CYS A 194 12.39 -10.65 2.68
C CYS A 194 12.30 -11.16 1.23
N SER A 195 11.61 -12.28 1.04
CA SER A 195 11.45 -12.90 -0.29
C SER A 195 10.46 -12.17 -1.22
N ASP A 196 9.51 -11.40 -0.67
CA ASP A 196 8.62 -10.54 -1.45
C ASP A 196 9.29 -9.19 -1.72
N GLU A 197 9.23 -8.71 -2.96
CA GLU A 197 9.82 -7.43 -3.38
C GLU A 197 9.30 -6.23 -2.56
N GLU A 198 8.04 -6.25 -2.08
CA GLU A 198 7.47 -5.16 -1.28
C GLU A 198 7.94 -5.20 0.17
N GLU A 199 8.16 -6.38 0.75
CA GLU A 199 8.83 -6.50 2.05
C GLU A 199 10.30 -6.09 1.96
N LEU A 200 10.98 -6.48 0.88
CA LEU A 200 12.37 -6.11 0.65
C LEU A 200 12.52 -4.60 0.49
N ALA A 201 11.63 -3.95 -0.29
CA ALA A 201 11.64 -2.50 -0.49
C ALA A 201 11.43 -1.68 0.80
N LYS A 202 10.81 -2.24 1.85
CA LYS A 202 10.62 -1.56 3.14
C LYS A 202 11.91 -1.41 3.95
N VAL A 203 12.91 -2.26 3.70
CA VAL A 203 14.09 -2.43 4.57
C VAL A 203 15.41 -2.30 3.81
N TYR A 204 15.54 -2.97 2.66
CA TYR A 204 16.80 -3.02 1.90
C TYR A 204 17.35 -1.63 1.54
N PRO A 205 16.55 -0.66 1.04
CA PRO A 205 17.05 0.67 0.72
C PRO A 205 17.72 1.38 1.90
N TYR A 206 17.21 1.18 3.11
CA TYR A 206 17.81 1.76 4.30
C TYR A 206 19.20 1.18 4.58
N ALA A 207 19.36 -0.15 4.48
CA ALA A 207 20.67 -0.78 4.63
C ALA A 207 21.69 -0.24 3.63
N ILE A 208 21.26 0.00 2.38
CA ILE A 208 22.12 0.53 1.31
C ILE A 208 22.53 1.99 1.56
N LEU A 209 21.65 2.81 2.12
CA LEU A 209 22.01 4.16 2.55
C LEU A 209 23.05 4.13 3.67
N LEU A 210 22.91 3.21 4.64
CA LEU A 210 23.89 3.07 5.72
C LEU A 210 25.27 2.69 5.18
N PHE A 211 25.34 1.80 4.18
CA PHE A 211 26.60 1.53 3.49
C PHE A 211 27.19 2.75 2.82
N GLY A 212 26.38 3.56 2.13
CA GLY A 212 26.87 4.78 1.49
C GLY A 212 27.41 5.81 2.48
N THR A 213 26.84 5.90 3.69
CA THR A 213 27.39 6.75 4.76
C THR A 213 28.68 6.22 5.36
N TYR A 214 28.85 4.89 5.45
CA TYR A 214 30.02 4.25 6.05
C TYR A 214 31.20 4.12 5.07
N ALA A 215 30.94 3.75 3.82
CA ALA A 215 31.98 3.55 2.79
C ALA A 215 32.82 4.82 2.57
N ARG A 216 32.20 6.01 2.71
CA ARG A 216 32.88 7.32 2.67
C ARG A 216 33.83 7.56 3.83
N LYS A 217 33.72 6.80 4.94
CA LYS A 217 34.57 6.93 6.12
C LYS A 217 35.76 5.97 6.13
N GLU A 218 35.60 4.74 5.63
CA GLU A 218 36.64 3.69 5.75
C GLU A 218 37.06 3.02 4.42
N GLY A 219 36.48 3.38 3.27
CA GLY A 219 36.86 2.80 1.97
C GLY A 219 36.56 1.30 1.80
N SER A 220 35.70 0.73 2.66
CA SER A 220 35.51 -0.72 2.78
C SER A 220 34.62 -1.36 1.70
N VAL A 221 33.82 -0.56 0.98
CA VAL A 221 32.97 -1.02 -0.14
C VAL A 221 33.44 -0.32 -1.39
N GLY A 222 33.82 -1.09 -2.41
CA GLY A 222 34.18 -0.49 -3.70
C GLY A 222 32.99 0.24 -4.32
N ASN A 223 33.22 1.43 -4.89
CA ASN A 223 32.18 2.27 -5.49
C ASN A 223 31.27 1.51 -6.47
N GLY A 224 31.83 0.60 -7.29
CA GLY A 224 31.04 -0.21 -8.21
C GLY A 224 30.06 -1.18 -7.52
N THR A 225 30.43 -1.76 -6.38
CA THR A 225 29.52 -2.62 -5.59
C THR A 225 28.41 -1.79 -4.97
N LEU A 226 28.76 -0.64 -4.38
CA LEU A 226 27.77 0.26 -3.80
C LEU A 226 26.82 0.83 -4.85
N LEU A 227 27.31 1.12 -6.06
CA LEU A 227 26.51 1.56 -7.20
C LEU A 227 25.46 0.50 -7.58
N ALA A 228 25.88 -0.76 -7.76
CA ALA A 228 24.96 -1.86 -8.08
C ALA A 228 23.91 -2.08 -6.98
N MET A 229 24.32 -2.00 -5.70
CA MET A 229 23.38 -2.10 -4.57
C MET A 229 22.39 -0.92 -4.54
N THR A 230 22.86 0.28 -4.85
CA THR A 230 22.05 1.52 -4.91
C THR A 230 21.04 1.45 -6.06
N GLU A 231 21.45 0.99 -7.24
CA GLU A 231 20.56 0.76 -8.37
C GLU A 231 19.46 -0.26 -8.02
N LYS A 232 19.83 -1.39 -7.43
CA LYS A 232 18.86 -2.39 -6.95
C LYS A 232 17.87 -1.79 -5.96
N ALA A 233 18.35 -1.00 -4.99
CA ALA A 233 17.48 -0.34 -4.01
C ALA A 233 16.51 0.66 -4.68
N PHE A 234 17.00 1.44 -5.65
CA PHE A 234 16.18 2.36 -6.41
C PHE A 234 15.09 1.62 -7.20
N GLU A 235 15.46 0.55 -7.92
CA GLU A 235 14.50 -0.22 -8.71
C GLU A 235 13.43 -0.91 -7.83
N LEU A 236 13.79 -1.43 -6.66
CA LEU A 236 12.83 -1.96 -5.68
C LEU A 236 11.81 -0.89 -5.22
N LEU A 237 12.27 0.33 -4.93
CA LEU A 237 11.40 1.44 -4.54
C LEU A 237 10.47 1.86 -5.69
N ARG A 238 10.99 1.95 -6.93
CA ARG A 238 10.19 2.27 -8.12
C ARG A 238 9.13 1.23 -8.43
N GLU A 239 9.49 -0.06 -8.37
CA GLU A 239 8.59 -1.19 -8.66
C GLU A 239 7.48 -1.31 -7.61
N SER A 240 7.84 -1.21 -6.32
CA SER A 240 6.87 -1.23 -5.22
C SER A 240 6.02 0.06 -5.17
N GLY A 241 6.59 1.19 -5.58
CA GLY A 241 5.95 2.49 -5.52
C GLY A 241 6.02 3.13 -4.14
N GLN A 242 7.00 2.75 -3.33
CA GLN A 242 7.29 3.34 -2.02
C GLN A 242 8.20 4.56 -2.22
N ILE A 243 7.90 5.67 -1.55
CA ILE A 243 8.67 6.92 -1.67
C ILE A 243 9.66 7.14 -0.53
N LEU A 244 9.52 6.41 0.58
CA LEU A 244 10.48 6.45 1.67
C LEU A 244 11.87 6.08 1.14
N PHE A 245 12.87 6.91 1.44
CA PHE A 245 14.27 6.80 0.96
C PHE A 245 14.52 7.08 -0.52
N VAL A 246 13.50 7.34 -1.35
CA VAL A 246 13.72 7.64 -2.78
C VAL A 246 14.62 8.88 -2.96
N PRO A 247 14.38 10.02 -2.28
CA PRO A 247 15.26 11.19 -2.44
C PRO A 247 16.71 10.94 -2.04
N GLU A 248 16.94 10.16 -0.98
CA GLU A 248 18.27 9.82 -0.46
C GLU A 248 18.99 8.83 -1.37
N ILE A 249 18.28 7.81 -1.86
CA ILE A 249 18.83 6.83 -2.80
C ILE A 249 19.20 7.51 -4.12
N LEU A 250 18.34 8.40 -4.65
CA LEU A 250 18.64 9.18 -5.85
C LEU A 250 19.87 10.07 -5.65
N LYS A 251 20.01 10.71 -4.49
CA LYS A 251 21.19 11.50 -4.14
C LYS A 251 22.46 10.66 -4.17
N GLN A 252 22.45 9.52 -3.46
CA GLN A 252 23.58 8.59 -3.42
C GLN A 252 23.92 8.07 -4.82
N TYR A 253 22.92 7.75 -5.63
CA TYR A 253 23.11 7.26 -6.98
C TYR A 253 23.79 8.31 -7.86
N VAL A 254 23.31 9.56 -7.84
CA VAL A 254 23.91 10.67 -8.57
C VAL A 254 25.36 10.92 -8.15
N GLU A 255 25.65 10.87 -6.85
CA GLU A 255 27.01 11.06 -6.33
C GLU A 255 27.96 9.96 -6.83
N LEU A 256 27.52 8.69 -6.83
CA LEU A 256 28.34 7.57 -7.30
C LEU A 256 28.58 7.58 -8.81
N LEU A 257 27.63 8.07 -9.61
CA LEU A 257 27.79 8.25 -11.05
C LEU A 257 28.78 9.39 -11.36
N LYS A 258 28.72 10.51 -10.63
CA LYS A 258 29.68 11.61 -10.84
C LYS A 258 31.14 11.22 -10.62
N ASP A 259 31.38 10.23 -9.77
CA ASP A 259 32.71 9.68 -9.48
C ASP A 259 33.20 8.70 -10.57
N SER A 260 32.35 8.36 -11.56
CA SER A 260 32.73 7.55 -12.70
C SER A 260 33.34 8.41 -13.83
N GLU A 261 34.32 7.87 -14.58
CA GLU A 261 34.97 8.59 -15.68
C GLU A 261 34.14 8.62 -16.98
N ASP A 262 32.88 8.17 -16.98
CA ASP A 262 32.06 7.99 -18.19
C ASP A 262 31.17 9.20 -18.51
N LYS A 263 31.43 9.85 -19.66
CA LYS A 263 30.66 11.00 -20.16
C LYS A 263 29.21 10.65 -20.55
N THR A 264 28.86 9.38 -20.75
CA THR A 264 27.47 8.97 -21.04
C THR A 264 26.53 9.08 -19.83
N GLU A 265 27.06 9.28 -18.62
CA GLU A 265 26.25 9.38 -17.40
C GLU A 265 25.60 10.76 -17.17
N SER A 266 26.00 11.79 -17.92
CA SER A 266 25.51 13.17 -17.71
C SER A 266 23.98 13.31 -17.86
N ALA A 267 23.39 12.68 -18.88
CA ALA A 267 21.93 12.71 -19.08
C ALA A 267 21.19 11.95 -17.97
N ARG A 268 21.76 10.83 -17.52
CA ARG A 268 21.19 10.02 -16.44
C ARG A 268 21.26 10.75 -15.10
N ILE A 269 22.38 11.39 -14.80
CA ILE A 269 22.57 12.24 -13.61
C ILE A 269 21.51 13.34 -13.57
N THR A 270 21.30 14.02 -14.70
CA THR A 270 20.28 15.07 -14.82
C THR A 270 18.89 14.50 -14.56
N GLU A 271 18.51 13.39 -15.21
CA GLU A 271 17.22 12.74 -14.98
C GLU A 271 16.98 12.39 -13.50
N LEU A 272 17.94 11.73 -12.86
CA LEU A 272 17.83 11.31 -11.46
C LEU A 272 17.73 12.52 -10.52
N THR A 273 18.46 13.59 -10.82
CA THR A 273 18.40 14.86 -10.08
C THR A 273 17.03 15.50 -10.19
N GLN A 274 16.47 15.59 -11.40
CA GLN A 274 15.14 16.15 -11.67
C GLN A 274 14.03 15.36 -10.96
N MET A 275 14.09 14.03 -10.97
CA MET A 275 13.16 13.17 -10.22
C MET A 275 13.21 13.45 -8.72
N ARG A 276 14.43 13.58 -8.17
CA ARG A 276 14.65 13.86 -6.75
C ARG A 276 14.08 15.21 -6.35
N GLU A 277 14.42 16.26 -7.08
CA GLU A 277 13.97 17.62 -6.81
C GLU A 277 12.45 17.74 -6.94
N THR A 278 11.87 17.07 -7.94
CA THR A 278 10.41 17.00 -8.12
C THR A 278 9.73 16.39 -6.90
N LEU A 279 10.20 15.23 -6.43
CA LEU A 279 9.58 14.56 -5.29
C LEU A 279 9.69 15.41 -4.02
N LEU A 280 10.87 15.98 -3.75
CA LEU A 280 11.07 16.89 -2.61
C LEU A 280 10.19 18.14 -2.67
N ALA A 281 10.01 18.71 -3.87
CA ALA A 281 9.14 19.88 -4.06
C ALA A 281 7.67 19.53 -3.75
N VAL A 282 7.20 18.37 -4.21
CA VAL A 282 5.84 17.89 -3.93
C VAL A 282 5.67 17.55 -2.45
N GLU A 283 6.64 16.91 -1.81
CA GLU A 283 6.63 16.64 -0.36
C GLU A 283 6.52 17.94 0.44
N LYS A 284 7.34 18.94 0.10
CA LYS A 284 7.34 20.27 0.73
C LYS A 284 6.00 21.00 0.56
N GLU A 285 5.39 20.95 -0.63
CA GLU A 285 4.09 21.56 -0.90
C GLU A 285 2.99 21.04 0.05
N PHE A 286 3.05 19.76 0.42
CA PHE A 286 2.08 19.14 1.32
C PHE A 286 2.56 19.04 2.77
N GLY A 287 3.71 19.66 3.09
CA GLY A 287 4.29 19.70 4.43
C GLY A 287 4.76 18.34 4.95
N VAL A 288 5.05 17.40 4.05
CA VAL A 288 5.53 16.06 4.40
C VAL A 288 7.05 16.06 4.37
N ASP A 289 7.67 15.45 5.37
CA ASP A 289 9.12 15.31 5.47
C ASP A 289 9.52 13.93 5.99
N PHE A 290 10.09 13.11 5.11
CA PHE A 290 10.62 11.79 5.40
C PHE A 290 12.08 11.79 5.87
N GLU A 291 12.77 12.94 5.81
CA GLU A 291 14.17 13.03 6.19
C GLU A 291 14.35 12.60 7.66
N LYS A 292 15.35 11.74 7.90
CA LYS A 292 15.63 11.16 9.22
C LYS A 292 14.43 10.44 9.85
N PHE A 293 13.55 9.87 9.04
CA PHE A 293 12.41 9.09 9.53
C PHE A 293 12.49 7.60 9.11
N PRO A 294 13.58 6.89 9.46
CA PRO A 294 13.86 5.58 8.89
C PRO A 294 12.76 4.56 9.21
N MET A 295 12.13 4.64 10.37
CA MET A 295 11.09 3.71 10.82
C MET A 295 9.66 4.08 10.36
N PHE A 296 9.50 5.03 9.43
CA PHE A 296 8.18 5.33 8.86
C PHE A 296 7.51 4.05 8.34
N SER A 297 6.22 3.91 8.63
CA SER A 297 5.42 2.75 8.26
C SER A 297 4.66 3.03 6.98
N TYR A 298 5.15 2.47 5.87
CA TYR A 298 4.44 2.45 4.59
C TYR A 298 3.05 1.82 4.76
N LEU A 299 2.00 2.48 4.26
CA LEU A 299 0.62 2.06 4.46
C LEU A 299 -0.06 1.69 3.14
N ASN A 300 -0.41 0.41 3.02
CA ASN A 300 -1.18 -0.13 1.90
C ASN A 300 -2.05 -1.28 2.41
N ARG A 301 -3.19 -0.93 3.01
CA ARG A 301 -4.09 -1.87 3.70
C ARG A 301 -5.54 -1.64 3.29
N VAL A 302 -6.33 -2.71 3.34
CA VAL A 302 -7.77 -2.68 3.08
C VAL A 302 -8.50 -3.19 4.30
N PHE A 303 -9.21 -2.31 5.01
CA PHE A 303 -9.98 -2.63 6.20
C PHE A 303 -11.48 -2.41 6.00
N GLU A 304 -12.25 -3.22 6.69
CA GLU A 304 -13.69 -3.12 6.86
C GLU A 304 -14.02 -3.29 8.35
N LEU A 305 -15.22 -2.86 8.75
CA LEU A 305 -15.70 -3.00 10.12
C LEU A 305 -16.83 -4.02 10.17
N ASP A 306 -16.70 -5.02 11.05
CA ASP A 306 -17.66 -6.13 11.13
C ASP A 306 -19.10 -5.67 11.35
N TYR A 307 -19.33 -4.74 12.27
CA TYR A 307 -20.64 -4.19 12.53
C TYR A 307 -21.23 -3.46 11.32
N ASP A 308 -20.40 -2.72 10.57
CA ASP A 308 -20.88 -1.91 9.45
C ASP A 308 -21.19 -2.81 8.25
N VAL A 309 -20.31 -3.78 7.97
CA VAL A 309 -20.52 -4.77 6.91
C VAL A 309 -21.81 -5.56 7.17
N ILE A 310 -22.04 -6.01 8.41
CA ILE A 310 -23.27 -6.75 8.77
C ILE A 310 -24.50 -5.84 8.64
N ARG A 311 -24.48 -4.66 9.28
CA ARG A 311 -25.63 -3.74 9.32
C ARG A 311 -26.03 -3.27 7.93
N ARG A 312 -25.09 -2.80 7.12
CA ARG A 312 -25.37 -2.29 5.77
C ARG A 312 -25.83 -3.41 4.85
N SER A 313 -25.24 -4.60 4.94
CA SER A 313 -25.74 -5.77 4.19
C SER A 313 -27.17 -6.11 4.58
N ARG A 314 -27.51 -6.10 5.88
CA ARG A 314 -28.87 -6.39 6.35
C ARG A 314 -29.87 -5.39 5.80
N MET A 315 -29.54 -4.11 5.88
CA MET A 315 -30.40 -3.04 5.38
C MET A 315 -30.62 -3.14 3.87
N ALA A 316 -29.54 -3.34 3.10
CA ALA A 316 -29.61 -3.47 1.65
C ALA A 316 -30.37 -4.75 1.20
N SER A 317 -30.35 -5.81 2.01
CA SER A 317 -31.15 -7.02 1.82
C SER A 317 -32.58 -6.92 2.37
N HIS A 318 -33.00 -5.76 2.90
CA HIS A 318 -34.35 -5.52 3.46
C HIS A 318 -34.78 -6.53 4.54
N LEU A 319 -33.82 -7.03 5.32
CA LEU A 319 -34.09 -7.98 6.41
C LEU A 319 -34.26 -7.25 7.75
N SER A 320 -35.23 -7.70 8.55
CA SER A 320 -35.30 -7.31 9.96
C SER A 320 -34.19 -7.99 10.76
N GLN A 321 -33.87 -7.48 11.95
CA GLN A 321 -32.86 -8.11 12.80
C GLN A 321 -33.32 -9.52 13.25
N GLU A 322 -34.61 -9.70 13.53
CA GLU A 322 -35.22 -10.97 13.91
C GLU A 322 -35.04 -12.03 12.82
N ARG A 323 -35.34 -11.66 11.56
CA ARG A 323 -35.16 -12.55 10.42
C ARG A 323 -33.70 -12.90 10.17
N LEU A 324 -32.79 -11.94 10.32
CA LEU A 324 -31.37 -12.21 10.10
C LEU A 324 -30.78 -13.10 11.22
N CYS A 325 -31.14 -12.85 12.48
CA CYS A 325 -30.50 -13.52 13.62
C CYS A 325 -31.03 -14.94 13.87
N GLU A 326 -32.23 -15.28 13.39
CA GLU A 326 -32.86 -16.60 13.52
C GLU A 326 -31.87 -17.74 13.19
N ASP A 327 -31.81 -18.72 14.10
CA ASP A 327 -30.89 -19.87 14.15
C ASP A 327 -29.39 -19.57 14.24
N ILE A 328 -29.01 -18.29 14.44
CA ILE A 328 -27.61 -17.85 14.51
C ILE A 328 -27.28 -17.24 15.88
N CYS A 329 -28.07 -16.26 16.31
CA CYS A 329 -27.91 -15.58 17.60
C CYS A 329 -29.20 -14.88 18.04
N THR A 330 -29.22 -14.31 19.24
CA THR A 330 -30.38 -13.53 19.69
C THR A 330 -30.45 -12.18 18.97
N GLN A 331 -31.66 -11.64 18.78
CA GLN A 331 -31.86 -10.31 18.20
C GLN A 331 -31.11 -9.23 19.01
N GLU A 332 -31.10 -9.33 20.33
CA GLU A 332 -30.36 -8.44 21.21
C GLU A 332 -28.83 -8.50 20.96
N THR A 333 -28.30 -9.70 20.66
CA THR A 333 -26.90 -9.88 20.29
C THR A 333 -26.60 -9.22 18.95
N LEU A 334 -27.45 -9.42 17.94
CA LEU A 334 -27.30 -8.77 16.63
C LEU A 334 -27.39 -7.24 16.75
N SER A 335 -28.32 -6.71 17.54
CA SER A 335 -28.44 -5.27 17.80
C SER A 335 -27.18 -4.69 18.46
N ARG A 336 -26.58 -5.40 19.43
CA ARG A 336 -25.28 -5.01 20.01
C ARG A 336 -24.13 -5.12 19.02
N ILE A 337 -24.17 -6.06 18.08
CA ILE A 337 -23.20 -6.16 16.98
C ILE A 337 -23.34 -4.95 16.07
N GLU A 338 -24.51 -4.69 15.49
CA GLU A 338 -24.74 -3.59 14.53
C GLU A 338 -24.49 -2.19 15.14
N SER A 339 -24.57 -2.05 16.47
CA SER A 339 -24.24 -0.83 17.20
C SER A 339 -22.77 -0.74 17.66
N ALA A 340 -21.91 -1.66 17.21
CA ALA A 340 -20.50 -1.75 17.58
C ALA A 340 -20.24 -1.86 19.10
N LYS A 341 -21.22 -2.35 19.87
CA LYS A 341 -21.08 -2.60 21.33
C LYS A 341 -20.52 -3.99 21.62
N ARG A 342 -20.55 -4.90 20.64
CA ARG A 342 -20.03 -6.26 20.75
C ARG A 342 -19.53 -6.75 19.40
N ALA A 343 -18.28 -7.20 19.33
CA ALA A 343 -17.79 -7.89 18.15
C ALA A 343 -18.47 -9.28 17.98
N PRO A 344 -18.92 -9.66 16.77
CA PRO A 344 -19.40 -11.01 16.50
C PRO A 344 -18.24 -12.01 16.55
N SER A 345 -18.53 -13.26 16.94
CA SER A 345 -17.60 -14.36 16.67
C SER A 345 -17.48 -14.56 15.15
N SER A 346 -16.36 -15.08 14.67
CA SER A 346 -16.14 -15.32 13.23
C SER A 346 -17.16 -16.31 12.67
N ARG A 347 -17.58 -17.30 13.46
CA ARG A 347 -18.69 -18.19 13.11
C ARG A 347 -19.99 -17.40 12.91
N ASN A 348 -20.37 -16.52 13.85
CA ASN A 348 -21.62 -15.78 13.73
C ASN A 348 -21.57 -14.79 12.57
N MET A 349 -20.47 -14.05 12.40
CA MET A 349 -20.28 -13.14 11.27
C MET A 349 -20.47 -13.87 9.93
N ARG A 350 -19.78 -15.00 9.74
CA ARG A 350 -19.89 -15.82 8.53
C ARG A 350 -21.31 -16.31 8.29
N LEU A 351 -22.00 -16.81 9.32
CA LEU A 351 -23.38 -17.29 9.18
C LEU A 351 -24.36 -16.16 8.84
N LEU A 352 -24.23 -14.99 9.48
CA LEU A 352 -25.06 -13.82 9.19
C LEU A 352 -24.87 -13.35 7.75
N LEU A 353 -23.62 -13.21 7.31
CA LEU A 353 -23.29 -12.78 5.95
C LEU A 353 -23.76 -13.80 4.92
N LYS A 354 -23.57 -15.10 5.18
CA LYS A 354 -24.08 -16.17 4.31
C LYS A 354 -25.60 -16.15 4.19
N LYS A 355 -26.36 -15.85 5.26
CA LYS A 355 -27.83 -15.70 5.21
C LYS A 355 -28.26 -14.54 4.32
N MET A 356 -27.41 -13.50 4.21
CA MET A 356 -27.56 -12.37 3.27
C MET A 356 -26.89 -12.61 1.91
N LYS A 357 -26.47 -13.85 1.62
CA LYS A 357 -25.76 -14.26 0.39
C LYS A 357 -24.49 -13.44 0.12
N ARG A 358 -23.85 -12.98 1.19
CA ARG A 358 -22.54 -12.31 1.16
C ARG A 358 -21.47 -13.32 1.56
N ASP A 359 -20.46 -13.46 0.71
CA ASP A 359 -19.29 -14.29 0.99
C ASP A 359 -18.11 -13.39 1.44
N ARG A 360 -18.02 -13.16 2.75
CA ARG A 360 -16.89 -12.48 3.39
C ARG A 360 -16.50 -13.17 4.68
N GLU A 361 -15.20 -13.22 4.93
CA GLU A 361 -14.58 -13.73 6.14
C GLU A 361 -13.84 -12.59 6.86
N ARG A 362 -13.24 -12.87 8.02
CA ARG A 362 -12.40 -11.91 8.75
C ARG A 362 -11.15 -11.49 7.98
N VAL A 363 -10.57 -12.41 7.22
CA VAL A 363 -9.46 -12.16 6.31
C VAL A 363 -9.90 -12.55 4.90
N GLY A 364 -10.15 -11.54 4.08
CA GLY A 364 -10.50 -11.67 2.67
C GLY A 364 -9.28 -11.62 1.76
N MET A 365 -9.42 -12.22 0.58
CA MET A 365 -8.44 -12.17 -0.50
C MET A 365 -9.17 -11.92 -1.83
N ASN A 366 -8.47 -11.29 -2.78
CA ASN A 366 -8.99 -11.19 -4.15
C ASN A 366 -9.03 -12.55 -4.86
N LEU A 367 -8.07 -13.42 -4.54
CA LEU A 367 -8.03 -14.82 -4.94
C LEU A 367 -8.13 -15.67 -3.67
N VAL A 368 -9.14 -16.52 -3.57
CA VAL A 368 -9.28 -17.43 -2.43
C VAL A 368 -8.39 -18.64 -2.71
N THR A 369 -7.28 -18.74 -1.96
CA THR A 369 -6.20 -19.72 -2.18
C THR A 369 -5.35 -19.87 -0.93
N GLU A 370 -4.81 -21.05 -0.70
CA GLU A 370 -3.76 -21.34 0.28
C GLU A 370 -2.35 -20.97 -0.23
N LYS A 371 -2.18 -20.84 -1.55
CA LYS A 371 -0.88 -20.55 -2.20
C LYS A 371 -0.61 -19.05 -2.29
N TYR A 372 0.38 -18.56 -1.55
CA TYR A 372 0.76 -17.15 -1.56
C TYR A 372 1.24 -16.68 -2.95
N GLU A 373 1.85 -17.58 -3.73
CA GLU A 373 2.39 -17.28 -5.07
C GLU A 373 1.31 -16.72 -6.00
N LEU A 374 0.06 -17.18 -5.86
CA LEU A 374 -1.06 -16.66 -6.66
C LEU A 374 -1.42 -15.22 -6.28
N LEU A 375 -1.32 -14.85 -5.01
CA LEU A 375 -1.49 -13.46 -4.56
C LEU A 375 -0.37 -12.56 -5.10
N ALA A 376 0.88 -13.07 -5.10
CA ALA A 376 2.01 -12.36 -5.69
C ALA A 376 1.84 -12.17 -7.21
N LEU A 377 1.30 -13.15 -7.92
CA LEU A 377 0.97 -13.04 -9.35
C LEU A 377 -0.17 -12.03 -9.60
N GLU A 378 -1.20 -11.99 -8.76
CA GLU A 378 -2.28 -10.98 -8.83
C GLU A 378 -1.74 -9.55 -8.71
N LYS A 379 -0.79 -9.34 -7.80
CA LYS A 379 -0.07 -8.08 -7.66
C LYS A 379 0.75 -7.70 -8.91
N LYS A 380 1.42 -8.69 -9.52
CA LYS A 380 2.14 -8.49 -10.78
C LYS A 380 1.19 -8.13 -11.93
N ILE A 381 -0.01 -8.72 -11.98
CA ILE A 381 -1.07 -8.30 -12.92
C ILE A 381 -1.42 -6.83 -12.69
N ALA A 382 -1.72 -6.43 -11.45
CA ALA A 382 -2.10 -5.04 -11.16
C ALA A 382 -1.03 -4.03 -11.60
N THR A 383 0.26 -4.36 -11.40
CA THR A 383 1.38 -3.53 -11.85
C THR A 383 1.50 -3.48 -13.37
N ALA A 384 1.40 -4.63 -14.05
CA ALA A 384 1.46 -4.72 -15.50
C ALA A 384 0.25 -4.03 -16.17
N GLU A 385 -0.96 -4.14 -15.60
CA GLU A 385 -2.14 -3.39 -16.06
C GLU A 385 -1.92 -1.89 -15.95
N TYR A 386 -1.38 -1.43 -14.82
CA TYR A 386 -1.08 -0.01 -14.60
C TYR A 386 -0.06 0.54 -15.62
N ARG A 387 0.90 -0.28 -16.04
CA ARG A 387 1.92 0.05 -17.07
C ARG A 387 1.49 -0.24 -18.51
N LYS A 388 0.28 -0.77 -18.72
CA LYS A 388 -0.22 -1.21 -20.03
C LYS A 388 0.63 -2.33 -20.69
N GLU A 389 1.29 -3.16 -19.88
CA GLU A 389 2.07 -4.33 -20.31
C GLU A 389 1.13 -5.54 -20.56
N PHE A 390 0.27 -5.44 -21.58
CA PHE A 390 -0.87 -6.35 -21.73
C PHE A 390 -0.53 -7.81 -22.06
N GLU A 391 0.56 -8.07 -22.79
CA GLU A 391 1.01 -9.43 -23.07
C GLU A 391 1.51 -10.14 -21.81
N LYS A 392 2.20 -9.41 -20.92
CA LYS A 392 2.60 -9.91 -19.60
C LYS A 392 1.38 -10.24 -18.74
N VAL A 393 0.33 -9.40 -18.78
CA VAL A 393 -0.95 -9.68 -18.10
C VAL A 393 -1.55 -11.00 -18.57
N LYS A 394 -1.65 -11.22 -19.89
CA LYS A 394 -2.17 -12.47 -20.46
C LYS A 394 -1.37 -13.69 -20.00
N GLY A 395 -0.04 -13.60 -20.04
CA GLY A 395 0.86 -14.66 -19.57
C GLY A 395 0.62 -15.03 -18.11
N ILE A 396 0.57 -14.02 -17.22
CA ILE A 396 0.35 -14.26 -15.78
C ILE A 396 -1.06 -14.82 -15.52
N GLN A 397 -2.10 -14.32 -16.20
CA GLN A 397 -3.46 -14.83 -16.05
C GLN A 397 -3.57 -16.31 -16.44
N LYS A 398 -2.82 -16.76 -17.47
CA LYS A 398 -2.74 -18.17 -17.84
C LYS A 398 -2.14 -19.01 -16.72
N GLU A 399 -1.10 -18.53 -16.05
CA GLU A 399 -0.49 -19.24 -14.92
C GLU A 399 -1.43 -19.30 -13.70
N ILE A 400 -2.10 -18.20 -13.34
CA ILE A 400 -3.10 -18.21 -12.26
C ILE A 400 -4.20 -19.24 -12.56
N ARG A 401 -4.73 -19.26 -13.79
CA ARG A 401 -5.82 -20.17 -14.19
C ARG A 401 -5.45 -21.66 -14.04
N LYS A 402 -4.18 -22.04 -14.14
CA LYS A 402 -3.74 -23.45 -14.00
C LYS A 402 -3.84 -23.97 -12.57
N HIS A 403 -3.71 -23.09 -11.58
CA HIS A 403 -3.53 -23.47 -10.18
C HIS A 403 -4.65 -22.97 -9.25
N LEU A 404 -5.48 -22.05 -9.72
CA LEU A 404 -6.59 -21.48 -8.97
C LEU A 404 -7.77 -22.45 -8.92
N ASP A 405 -8.34 -22.68 -7.73
CA ASP A 405 -9.54 -23.49 -7.58
C ASP A 405 -10.77 -22.76 -8.14
N LEU A 406 -11.32 -23.30 -9.23
CA LEU A 406 -12.50 -22.77 -9.91
C LEU A 406 -13.82 -23.31 -9.35
N SER A 407 -13.81 -24.15 -8.31
CA SER A 407 -15.03 -24.49 -7.58
C SER A 407 -15.57 -23.30 -6.77
N ILE A 408 -14.70 -22.32 -6.48
CA ILE A 408 -15.04 -21.10 -5.74
C ILE A 408 -15.52 -20.01 -6.71
N ILE A 409 -16.75 -19.51 -6.48
CA ILE A 409 -17.40 -18.52 -7.36
C ILE A 409 -16.58 -17.22 -7.47
N SER A 410 -15.99 -16.73 -6.37
CA SER A 410 -15.16 -15.52 -6.41
C SER A 410 -13.92 -15.66 -7.29
N ASN A 411 -13.35 -16.87 -7.38
CA ASN A 411 -12.21 -17.16 -8.23
C ASN A 411 -12.61 -17.19 -9.71
N GLN A 412 -13.79 -17.76 -10.02
CA GLN A 412 -14.37 -17.70 -11.36
C GLN A 412 -14.61 -16.25 -11.80
N GLN A 413 -15.24 -15.45 -10.92
CA GLN A 413 -15.52 -14.03 -11.14
C GLN A 413 -14.24 -13.26 -11.49
N TYR A 414 -13.16 -13.47 -10.73
CA TYR A 414 -11.87 -12.82 -11.01
C TYR A 414 -11.36 -13.11 -12.44
N LEU A 415 -11.42 -14.37 -12.88
CA LEU A 415 -10.96 -14.74 -14.23
C LEU A 415 -11.85 -14.18 -15.33
N LEU A 416 -13.17 -14.17 -15.14
CA LEU A 416 -14.14 -13.61 -16.10
C LEU A 416 -13.94 -12.09 -16.28
N VAL A 417 -13.74 -11.35 -15.19
CA VAL A 417 -13.37 -9.92 -15.27
C VAL A 417 -12.07 -9.75 -16.05
N GLY A 418 -11.09 -10.63 -15.81
CA GLY A 418 -9.83 -10.65 -16.55
C GLY A 418 -10.02 -10.85 -18.06
N GLN A 419 -10.94 -11.72 -18.47
CA GLN A 419 -11.28 -11.98 -19.87
C GLN A 419 -11.99 -10.79 -20.51
N VAL A 420 -13.03 -10.25 -19.85
CA VAL A 420 -13.77 -9.07 -20.37
C VAL A 420 -12.83 -7.87 -20.53
N LYS A 421 -11.90 -7.64 -19.60
CA LYS A 421 -10.86 -6.61 -19.75
C LYS A 421 -10.00 -6.79 -21.00
N GLN A 422 -9.72 -8.03 -21.43
CA GLN A 422 -8.97 -8.28 -22.67
C GLN A 422 -9.83 -8.01 -23.90
N GLU A 423 -11.09 -8.46 -23.89
CA GLU A 423 -12.05 -8.23 -24.97
C GLU A 423 -12.29 -6.72 -25.19
N LEU A 424 -12.50 -5.97 -24.10
CA LEU A 424 -12.72 -4.52 -24.12
C LEU A 424 -11.53 -3.72 -24.69
N ARG A 425 -10.33 -4.30 -24.81
CA ARG A 425 -9.19 -3.66 -25.48
C ARG A 425 -9.23 -3.79 -27.01
N ASN A 426 -10.06 -4.70 -27.54
CA ASN A 426 -10.32 -4.76 -28.95
C ASN A 426 -11.34 -3.66 -29.30
N ASP A 427 -10.95 -2.73 -30.17
CA ASP A 427 -11.82 -1.62 -30.57
C ASP A 427 -13.07 -2.11 -31.34
N LEU A 428 -13.02 -3.30 -31.94
CA LEU A 428 -14.17 -3.93 -32.60
C LEU A 428 -15.15 -4.60 -31.61
N TYR A 429 -14.75 -4.76 -30.35
CA TYR A 429 -15.63 -5.36 -29.34
C TYR A 429 -16.67 -4.35 -28.87
N PRO A 430 -17.99 -4.64 -28.98
CA PRO A 430 -19.04 -3.71 -28.56
C PRO A 430 -18.94 -3.41 -27.07
N LYS A 431 -18.77 -2.14 -26.71
CA LYS A 431 -18.58 -1.72 -25.31
C LYS A 431 -19.84 -1.97 -24.49
N GLU A 432 -21.02 -1.85 -25.10
CA GLU A 432 -22.33 -2.17 -24.51
C GLU A 432 -22.43 -3.64 -24.12
N LYS A 433 -21.90 -4.55 -24.96
CA LYS A 433 -21.80 -5.98 -24.62
C LYS A 433 -20.87 -6.19 -23.44
N GLY A 434 -19.76 -5.44 -23.39
CA GLY A 434 -18.86 -5.45 -22.23
C GLY A 434 -19.54 -4.98 -20.95
N ILE A 435 -20.37 -3.94 -21.01
CA ILE A 435 -21.18 -3.47 -19.88
C ILE A 435 -22.13 -4.57 -19.40
N GLN A 436 -22.87 -5.19 -20.32
CA GLN A 436 -23.79 -6.29 -20.01
C GLN A 436 -23.05 -7.45 -19.31
N ASN A 437 -21.96 -7.92 -19.91
CA ASN A 437 -21.15 -9.00 -19.33
C ASN A 437 -20.62 -8.65 -17.93
N LEU A 438 -20.22 -7.39 -17.69
CA LEU A 438 -19.76 -6.95 -16.37
C LEU A 438 -20.88 -6.96 -15.33
N TYR A 439 -22.11 -6.60 -15.69
CA TYR A 439 -23.26 -6.75 -14.79
C TYR A 439 -23.56 -8.23 -14.49
N GLU A 440 -23.58 -9.10 -15.51
CA GLU A 440 -23.77 -10.55 -15.33
C GLU A 440 -22.68 -11.15 -14.41
N ILE A 441 -21.43 -10.71 -14.55
CA ILE A 441 -20.32 -11.13 -13.67
C ILE A 441 -20.49 -10.59 -12.24
N LEU A 442 -21.03 -9.38 -12.07
CA LEU A 442 -21.32 -8.81 -10.75
C LEU A 442 -22.42 -9.61 -10.03
N GLU A 443 -23.45 -10.07 -10.76
CA GLU A 443 -24.56 -10.88 -10.24
C GLU A 443 -24.12 -12.20 -9.62
N MET A 444 -22.96 -12.74 -10.03
CA MET A 444 -22.42 -13.97 -9.46
C MET A 444 -22.19 -13.89 -7.95
N THR A 445 -21.91 -12.69 -7.41
CA THR A 445 -21.57 -12.51 -5.97
C THR A 445 -22.36 -11.41 -5.27
N LEU A 446 -23.21 -10.69 -5.99
CA LEU A 446 -24.04 -9.62 -5.45
C LEU A 446 -25.42 -9.70 -6.10
N GLU A 447 -26.46 -9.98 -5.31
CA GLU A 447 -27.84 -10.01 -5.83
C GLU A 447 -28.22 -8.62 -6.35
N GLN A 448 -28.37 -8.49 -7.68
CA GLN A 448 -28.79 -7.25 -8.30
C GLN A 448 -30.29 -7.06 -8.12
N ASN A 449 -30.65 -6.10 -7.27
CA ASN A 449 -31.80 -5.25 -7.54
C ASN A 449 -31.20 -3.89 -7.92
N ASP A 450 -31.26 -3.52 -9.21
CA ASP A 450 -30.60 -2.34 -9.83
C ASP A 450 -30.67 -1.01 -9.05
N LYS A 451 -31.62 -0.88 -8.11
CA LYS A 451 -31.79 0.34 -7.32
C LYS A 451 -30.88 0.41 -6.07
N ASN A 452 -30.31 -0.70 -5.59
CA ASN A 452 -29.70 -0.78 -4.24
C ASN A 452 -28.25 -1.28 -4.18
N ILE A 453 -27.54 -1.47 -5.31
CA ILE A 453 -26.14 -1.98 -5.34
C ILE A 453 -25.22 -1.20 -4.39
N TYR A 454 -25.33 0.13 -4.40
CA TYR A 454 -24.48 1.02 -3.61
C TYR A 454 -24.88 1.13 -2.14
N GLU A 455 -26.00 0.53 -1.72
CA GLU A 455 -26.38 0.43 -0.31
C GLU A 455 -25.56 -0.64 0.42
N TYR A 456 -25.21 -1.71 -0.30
CA TYR A 456 -24.33 -2.75 0.20
C TYR A 456 -22.93 -2.19 0.50
N PRO A 457 -22.24 -2.71 1.53
CA PRO A 457 -20.81 -2.46 1.67
C PRO A 457 -20.11 -3.13 0.48
N LEU A 458 -19.56 -2.32 -0.42
CA LEU A 458 -18.90 -2.81 -1.63
C LEU A 458 -17.55 -3.43 -1.24
N THR A 459 -17.25 -4.59 -1.82
CA THR A 459 -15.92 -5.21 -1.78
C THR A 459 -14.99 -4.53 -2.78
N ASP A 460 -13.71 -4.82 -2.66
CA ASP A 460 -12.69 -4.41 -3.61
C ASP A 460 -12.97 -4.98 -5.03
N ARG A 461 -13.51 -6.21 -5.10
CA ARG A 461 -13.92 -6.89 -6.35
C ARG A 461 -15.12 -6.20 -7.01
N GLU A 462 -16.19 -5.96 -6.25
CA GLU A 462 -17.40 -5.28 -6.74
C GLU A 462 -17.10 -3.87 -7.21
N SER A 463 -16.31 -3.12 -6.43
CA SER A 463 -15.88 -1.76 -6.80
C SER A 463 -15.05 -1.75 -8.08
N ASN A 464 -14.25 -2.79 -8.33
CA ASN A 464 -13.47 -2.92 -9.56
C ASN A 464 -14.37 -3.17 -10.78
N ILE A 465 -15.40 -4.00 -10.65
CA ILE A 465 -16.36 -4.27 -11.73
C ILE A 465 -17.15 -3.00 -12.05
N LEU A 466 -17.71 -2.33 -11.04
CA LEU A 466 -18.44 -1.07 -11.21
C LEU A 466 -17.57 0.03 -11.83
N ASN A 467 -16.28 0.09 -11.46
CA ASN A 467 -15.33 0.99 -12.11
C ASN A 467 -15.17 0.70 -13.61
N LEU A 468 -15.08 -0.57 -14.01
CA LEU A 468 -14.97 -0.93 -15.43
C LEU A 468 -16.23 -0.56 -16.19
N ILE A 469 -17.41 -0.79 -15.59
CA ILE A 469 -18.70 -0.37 -16.13
C ILE A 469 -18.72 1.15 -16.35
N ALA A 470 -18.33 1.94 -15.34
CA ALA A 470 -18.25 3.40 -15.46
C ALA A 470 -17.32 3.86 -16.58
N ILE A 471 -16.15 3.24 -16.72
CA ILE A 471 -15.23 3.51 -17.84
C ILE A 471 -15.95 3.27 -19.16
N GLN A 472 -16.62 2.12 -19.34
CA GLN A 472 -17.29 1.80 -20.60
C GLN A 472 -18.43 2.75 -20.93
N TYR A 473 -19.21 3.20 -19.94
CA TYR A 473 -20.22 4.25 -20.15
C TYR A 473 -19.61 5.54 -20.70
N CYS A 474 -18.46 5.97 -20.17
CA CYS A 474 -17.74 7.12 -20.73
C CYS A 474 -17.26 6.87 -22.17
N GLU A 475 -16.77 5.67 -22.49
CA GLU A 475 -16.28 5.33 -23.84
C GLU A 475 -17.40 5.32 -24.89
N ILE A 476 -18.65 5.01 -24.52
CA ILE A 476 -19.81 5.09 -25.42
C ILE A 476 -20.47 6.49 -25.45
N GLY A 477 -19.84 7.48 -24.80
CA GLY A 477 -20.33 8.86 -24.75
C GLY A 477 -21.35 9.18 -23.65
N GLU A 478 -21.79 8.19 -22.87
CA GLU A 478 -22.68 8.38 -21.71
C GLU A 478 -21.89 8.77 -20.46
N LYS A 479 -21.15 9.88 -20.54
CA LYS A 479 -20.17 10.29 -19.53
C LYS A 479 -20.79 10.56 -18.16
N GLU A 480 -21.97 11.17 -18.11
CA GLU A 480 -22.68 11.49 -16.87
C GLU A 480 -23.00 10.23 -16.08
N LYS A 481 -23.38 9.14 -16.76
CA LYS A 481 -23.61 7.85 -16.09
C LYS A 481 -22.33 7.29 -15.49
N GLY A 482 -21.21 7.37 -16.23
CA GLY A 482 -19.90 6.96 -15.70
C GLY A 482 -19.49 7.76 -14.46
N ILE A 483 -19.65 9.09 -14.51
CA ILE A 483 -19.42 10.01 -13.38
C ILE A 483 -20.31 9.65 -12.19
N GLU A 484 -21.62 9.45 -12.41
CA GLU A 484 -22.59 9.08 -11.38
C GLU A 484 -22.19 7.76 -10.69
N ILE A 485 -21.78 6.75 -11.45
CA ILE A 485 -21.32 5.46 -10.89
C ILE A 485 -20.10 5.67 -10.00
N TRP A 486 -19.07 6.41 -10.45
CA TRP A 486 -17.91 6.67 -9.60
C TRP A 486 -18.26 7.47 -8.35
N GLN A 487 -19.13 8.47 -8.45
CA GLN A 487 -19.59 9.24 -7.30
C GLN A 487 -20.32 8.33 -6.28
N LYS A 488 -21.17 7.41 -6.75
CA LYS A 488 -21.84 6.43 -5.87
C LYS A 488 -20.86 5.45 -5.22
N ILE A 489 -19.83 5.00 -5.94
CA ILE A 489 -18.74 4.18 -5.36
C ILE A 489 -18.01 4.98 -4.28
N LEU A 490 -17.60 6.22 -4.56
CA LEU A 490 -16.88 7.04 -3.59
C LEU A 490 -17.73 7.32 -2.35
N LYS A 491 -19.01 7.64 -2.53
CA LYS A 491 -19.95 7.80 -1.42
C LYS A 491 -20.02 6.54 -0.54
N ASN A 492 -20.06 5.35 -1.14
CA ASN A 492 -20.05 4.08 -0.41
C ASN A 492 -18.84 3.93 0.53
N TYR A 493 -17.66 4.36 0.07
CA TYR A 493 -16.42 4.36 0.85
C TYR A 493 -16.38 5.47 1.90
N GLU A 494 -16.81 6.68 1.56
CA GLU A 494 -16.73 7.85 2.44
C GLU A 494 -17.75 7.82 3.59
N GLU A 495 -18.81 7.02 3.47
CA GLU A 495 -19.76 6.75 4.56
C GLU A 495 -19.22 5.77 5.63
N LYS A 496 -18.09 5.10 5.35
CA LYS A 496 -17.47 4.17 6.31
C LYS A 496 -16.86 4.95 7.47
N ALA A 497 -16.97 4.41 8.69
CA ALA A 497 -16.28 4.92 9.87
C ALA A 497 -14.80 4.49 9.91
N ILE A 498 -14.12 4.57 8.77
CA ILE A 498 -12.75 4.14 8.54
C ILE A 498 -11.99 5.28 7.86
N ASP A 499 -10.76 5.55 8.30
CA ASP A 499 -9.89 6.52 7.63
C ASP A 499 -9.59 6.05 6.21
N ARG A 500 -9.70 6.97 5.25
CA ARG A 500 -9.50 6.75 3.82
C ARG A 500 -8.23 5.99 3.48
N LEU A 501 -7.20 6.11 4.29
CA LEU A 501 -5.94 5.41 4.10
C LEU A 501 -6.04 3.89 4.17
N PHE A 502 -7.05 3.36 4.86
CA PHE A 502 -7.29 1.92 4.97
C PHE A 502 -8.24 1.37 3.89
N PHE A 503 -8.54 2.15 2.86
CA PHE A 503 -9.17 1.65 1.61
C PHE A 503 -8.62 2.41 0.38
N MET A 504 -7.41 2.94 0.55
CA MET A 504 -6.83 3.93 -0.36
C MET A 504 -6.63 3.41 -1.77
N ARG A 505 -6.19 2.15 -1.93
CA ARG A 505 -5.91 1.57 -3.26
C ARG A 505 -7.11 1.72 -4.20
N ARG A 506 -8.32 1.44 -3.72
CA ARG A 506 -9.54 1.56 -4.51
C ARG A 506 -9.98 3.02 -4.60
N TRP A 507 -9.96 3.75 -3.48
CA TRP A 507 -10.35 5.16 -3.48
C TRP A 507 -9.51 6.02 -4.44
N GLU A 508 -8.20 5.81 -4.51
CA GLU A 508 -7.31 6.51 -5.45
C GLU A 508 -7.62 6.17 -6.91
N LEU A 509 -7.87 4.90 -7.23
CA LEU A 509 -8.23 4.47 -8.58
C LEU A 509 -9.52 5.16 -9.04
N ILE A 510 -10.56 5.10 -8.21
CA ILE A 510 -11.88 5.66 -8.52
C ILE A 510 -11.81 7.18 -8.60
N SER A 511 -11.20 7.84 -7.61
CA SER A 511 -11.06 9.29 -7.58
C SER A 511 -10.23 9.81 -8.76
N SER A 512 -9.15 9.11 -9.14
CA SER A 512 -8.32 9.50 -10.29
C SER A 512 -9.04 9.36 -11.64
N ASN A 513 -9.95 8.38 -11.77
CA ASN A 513 -10.78 8.24 -12.96
C ASN A 513 -11.85 9.33 -13.01
N LEU A 514 -12.52 9.57 -11.88
CA LEU A 514 -13.50 10.63 -11.71
C LEU A 514 -12.92 12.01 -12.05
N CYS A 515 -11.77 12.38 -11.48
CA CYS A 515 -11.09 13.65 -11.77
C CYS A 515 -10.85 13.84 -13.28
N GLY A 516 -10.42 12.79 -13.98
CA GLY A 516 -10.13 12.86 -15.40
C GLY A 516 -11.37 13.21 -16.24
N ARG A 517 -12.54 12.67 -15.89
CA ARG A 517 -13.79 12.96 -16.61
C ARG A 517 -14.50 14.21 -16.12
N MET A 518 -14.43 14.53 -14.83
CA MET A 518 -14.96 15.78 -14.29
C MET A 518 -14.29 17.02 -14.90
N GLN A 519 -12.99 16.93 -15.19
CA GLN A 519 -12.27 17.97 -15.93
C GLN A 519 -12.91 18.22 -17.32
N GLU A 520 -13.17 17.15 -18.08
CA GLU A 520 -13.75 17.25 -19.44
C GLU A 520 -15.14 17.90 -19.43
N GLU A 521 -15.89 17.77 -18.33
CA GLU A 521 -17.23 18.32 -18.15
C GLU A 521 -17.26 19.68 -17.42
N GLY A 522 -16.08 20.30 -17.19
CA GLY A 522 -15.98 21.67 -16.66
C GLY A 522 -16.11 21.84 -15.14
N TYR A 523 -16.08 20.76 -14.35
CA TYR A 523 -16.10 20.82 -12.87
C TYR A 523 -14.72 21.15 -12.30
N VAL A 524 -14.24 22.36 -12.57
CA VAL A 524 -12.85 22.78 -12.35
C VAL A 524 -12.43 22.77 -10.88
N GLU A 525 -13.17 23.45 -10.00
CA GLU A 525 -12.77 23.64 -8.60
C GLU A 525 -12.82 22.33 -7.81
N GLU A 526 -13.90 21.55 -7.98
CA GLU A 526 -14.07 20.25 -7.36
C GLU A 526 -12.97 19.27 -7.79
N THR A 527 -12.58 19.31 -9.07
CA THR A 527 -11.51 18.46 -9.59
C THR A 527 -10.16 18.82 -8.97
N ILE A 528 -9.80 20.11 -8.89
CA ILE A 528 -8.56 20.54 -8.23
C ILE A 528 -8.54 20.11 -6.76
N ASN A 529 -9.65 20.31 -6.04
CA ASN A 529 -9.76 19.95 -4.63
C ASN A 529 -9.60 18.44 -4.41
N LEU A 530 -10.21 17.61 -5.27
CA LEU A 530 -10.05 16.17 -5.22
C LEU A 530 -8.61 15.74 -5.57
N CYS A 531 -7.97 16.35 -6.57
CA CYS A 531 -6.56 16.11 -6.91
C CYS A 531 -5.62 16.41 -5.73
N LYS A 532 -5.80 17.57 -5.07
CA LYS A 532 -5.02 17.95 -3.87
C LYS A 532 -5.25 16.97 -2.72
N LYS A 533 -6.49 16.50 -2.54
CA LYS A 533 -6.84 15.47 -1.56
C LYS A 533 -6.12 14.16 -1.85
N ILE A 534 -6.09 13.70 -3.11
CA ILE A 534 -5.34 12.51 -3.52
C ILE A 534 -3.87 12.66 -3.15
N LEU A 535 -3.20 13.73 -3.62
CA LEU A 535 -1.78 13.99 -3.35
C LEU A 535 -1.46 13.96 -1.85
N LYS A 536 -2.24 14.66 -1.03
CA LYS A 536 -2.07 14.71 0.43
C LYS A 536 -2.08 13.33 1.06
N TYR A 537 -3.13 12.53 0.81
CA TYR A 537 -3.24 11.22 1.44
C TYR A 537 -2.17 10.27 0.88
N THR A 538 -1.94 10.26 -0.43
CA THR A 538 -0.96 9.38 -1.08
C THR A 538 0.44 9.58 -0.50
N LEU A 539 0.84 10.83 -0.25
CA LEU A 539 2.08 11.16 0.45
C LEU A 539 2.08 10.69 1.91
N GLN A 540 1.00 10.92 2.67
CA GLN A 540 0.90 10.43 4.06
C GLN A 540 1.02 8.90 4.18
N ALA A 541 0.69 8.16 3.14
CA ALA A 541 0.84 6.71 3.06
C ALA A 541 2.25 6.25 2.65
N GLY A 542 3.12 7.17 2.19
CA GLY A 542 4.42 6.87 1.59
C GLY A 542 4.30 6.24 0.20
N ARG A 543 3.25 6.55 -0.56
CA ARG A 543 2.98 5.97 -1.88
C ARG A 543 3.34 6.96 -3.00
N GLY A 544 3.93 6.46 -4.08
CA GLY A 544 4.41 7.29 -5.20
C GLY A 544 3.69 7.09 -6.52
N LYS A 545 3.13 5.89 -6.76
CA LYS A 545 2.59 5.48 -8.08
C LYS A 545 1.58 6.47 -8.65
N ILE A 546 0.67 6.99 -7.82
CA ILE A 546 -0.45 7.82 -8.29
C ILE A 546 -0.08 9.31 -8.42
N LEU A 547 0.98 9.80 -7.76
CA LEU A 547 1.26 11.24 -7.60
C LEU A 547 1.29 12.03 -8.91
N GLY A 548 1.83 11.44 -10.00
CA GLY A 548 1.93 12.14 -11.29
C GLY A 548 0.58 12.52 -11.89
N ARG A 549 -0.45 11.66 -11.79
CA ARG A 549 -1.73 11.88 -12.48
C ARG A 549 -2.52 13.10 -11.97
N PRO A 550 -2.73 13.28 -10.65
CA PRO A 550 -3.37 14.49 -10.13
C PRO A 550 -2.65 15.79 -10.51
N LEU A 551 -1.30 15.78 -10.57
CA LEU A 551 -0.52 16.96 -10.97
C LEU A 551 -0.75 17.31 -12.44
N ILE A 552 -0.76 16.31 -13.33
CA ILE A 552 -1.08 16.53 -14.74
C ILE A 552 -2.51 17.06 -14.93
N ILE A 553 -3.49 16.52 -14.20
CA ILE A 553 -4.88 17.01 -14.27
C ILE A 553 -4.96 18.48 -13.84
N ILE A 554 -4.30 18.85 -12.72
CA ILE A 554 -4.22 20.25 -12.29
C ILE A 554 -3.56 21.12 -13.37
N ALA A 555 -2.48 20.64 -13.98
CA ALA A 555 -1.75 21.36 -15.03
C ALA A 555 -2.64 21.62 -16.27
N CYS A 556 -3.38 20.61 -16.74
CA CYS A 556 -4.29 20.76 -17.87
C CYS A 556 -5.41 21.77 -17.55
N ILE A 557 -5.98 21.73 -16.34
CA ILE A 557 -6.99 22.70 -15.90
C ILE A 557 -6.43 24.13 -15.92
N LEU A 558 -5.21 24.34 -15.40
CA LEU A 558 -4.56 25.64 -15.41
C LEU A 558 -4.28 26.12 -16.83
N LEU A 559 -3.86 25.22 -17.72
CA LEU A 559 -3.61 25.52 -19.13
C LEU A 559 -4.88 25.98 -19.85
N GLU A 560 -6.02 25.36 -19.57
CA GLU A 560 -7.28 25.64 -20.26
C GLU A 560 -8.01 26.87 -19.71
N ASN A 561 -7.84 27.19 -18.42
CA ASN A 561 -8.68 28.20 -17.74
C ASN A 561 -7.91 29.43 -17.26
N SER A 562 -6.59 29.36 -17.06
CA SER A 562 -5.83 30.42 -16.38
C SER A 562 -4.35 30.48 -16.77
N PHE A 563 -3.98 30.07 -17.98
CA PHE A 563 -2.57 29.91 -18.36
C PHE A 563 -1.79 31.23 -18.31
N GLU A 564 -2.38 32.34 -18.75
CA GLU A 564 -1.71 33.65 -18.75
C GLU A 564 -1.41 34.14 -17.33
N GLU A 565 -2.34 33.93 -16.39
CA GLU A 565 -2.20 34.36 -14.99
C GLU A 565 -1.34 33.40 -14.16
N LYS A 566 -1.38 32.10 -14.47
CA LYS A 566 -0.77 31.02 -13.67
C LYS A 566 0.24 30.20 -14.46
N ARG A 567 0.95 30.84 -15.40
CA ARG A 567 1.89 30.18 -16.32
C ARG A 567 2.94 29.35 -15.57
N GLU A 568 3.63 29.93 -14.60
CA GLU A 568 4.67 29.24 -13.84
C GLU A 568 4.13 28.04 -13.06
N GLU A 569 2.97 28.19 -12.40
CA GLU A 569 2.32 27.09 -11.68
C GLU A 569 1.96 25.95 -12.64
N CYS A 570 1.36 26.29 -13.78
CA CYS A 570 0.98 25.33 -14.82
C CYS A 570 2.19 24.52 -15.34
N LEU A 571 3.26 25.20 -15.76
CA LEU A 571 4.47 24.55 -16.27
C LEU A 571 5.15 23.71 -15.19
N SER A 572 5.18 24.20 -13.95
CA SER A 572 5.70 23.46 -12.79
C SER A 572 4.93 22.16 -12.57
N LYS A 573 3.59 22.17 -12.63
CA LYS A 573 2.77 20.96 -12.46
C LYS A 573 2.98 19.95 -13.60
N PHE A 574 3.11 20.39 -14.85
CA PHE A 574 3.47 19.51 -15.96
C PHE A 574 4.84 18.87 -15.76
N TYR A 575 5.85 19.67 -15.40
CA TYR A 575 7.20 19.19 -15.12
C TYR A 575 7.22 18.15 -14.00
N GLN A 576 6.57 18.45 -12.88
CA GLN A 576 6.47 17.53 -11.74
C GLN A 576 5.78 16.22 -12.15
N GLY A 577 4.65 16.30 -12.86
CA GLY A 577 3.91 15.13 -13.30
C GLY A 577 4.71 14.22 -14.25
N LEU A 578 5.42 14.80 -15.22
CA LEU A 578 6.28 14.08 -16.17
C LEU A 578 7.43 13.36 -15.46
N ASN A 579 8.12 14.02 -14.54
CA ASN A 579 9.22 13.41 -13.78
C ASN A 579 8.74 12.28 -12.86
N LEU A 580 7.56 12.42 -12.26
CA LEU A 580 6.96 11.34 -11.45
C LEU A 580 6.52 10.15 -12.32
N TYR A 581 6.06 10.38 -13.55
CA TYR A 581 5.82 9.29 -14.49
C TYR A 581 7.12 8.57 -14.88
N ARG A 582 8.23 9.29 -15.10
CA ARG A 582 9.54 8.64 -15.32
C ARG A 582 9.97 7.85 -14.08
N LEU A 583 9.89 8.45 -12.89
CA LEU A 583 10.22 7.81 -11.61
C LEU A 583 9.46 6.48 -11.44
N THR A 584 8.18 6.44 -11.79
CA THR A 584 7.31 5.28 -11.58
C THR A 584 7.15 4.37 -12.80
N LYS A 585 7.96 4.56 -13.85
CA LYS A 585 7.95 3.80 -15.12
C LYS A 585 6.62 3.84 -15.87
N GLN A 586 5.91 4.97 -15.82
CA GLN A 586 4.67 5.20 -16.58
C GLN A 586 4.95 5.79 -17.96
N ILE A 587 5.74 5.07 -18.77
CA ILE A 587 6.28 5.57 -20.06
C ILE A 587 5.17 5.97 -21.03
N HIS A 588 4.12 5.15 -21.17
CA HIS A 588 2.99 5.48 -22.05
C HIS A 588 2.31 6.79 -21.63
N ARG A 589 2.09 7.03 -20.32
CA ARG A 589 1.43 8.27 -19.88
C ARG A 589 2.33 9.47 -20.07
N TYR A 590 3.62 9.30 -19.83
CA TYR A 590 4.63 10.30 -20.12
C TYR A 590 4.60 10.72 -21.60
N GLN A 591 4.55 9.75 -22.53
CA GLN A 591 4.46 10.03 -23.97
C GLN A 591 3.18 10.79 -24.34
N CYS A 592 2.01 10.35 -23.86
CA CYS A 592 0.74 11.05 -24.15
C CYS A 592 0.75 12.52 -23.68
N VAL A 593 1.32 12.79 -22.50
CA VAL A 593 1.40 14.17 -22.00
C VAL A 593 2.37 14.99 -22.85
N ARG A 594 3.50 14.41 -23.28
CA ARG A 594 4.44 15.11 -24.18
C ARG A 594 3.81 15.45 -25.52
N GLU A 595 3.09 14.51 -26.13
CA GLU A 595 2.36 14.72 -27.39
C GLU A 595 1.31 15.83 -27.23
N TYR A 596 0.51 15.77 -26.15
CA TYR A 596 -0.46 16.83 -25.83
C TYR A 596 0.20 18.21 -25.68
N LEU A 597 1.32 18.30 -24.95
CA LEU A 597 2.05 19.57 -24.78
C LEU A 597 2.64 20.09 -26.09
N GLN A 598 3.05 19.20 -26.99
CA GLN A 598 3.53 19.55 -28.32
C GLN A 598 2.39 20.10 -29.19
N GLU A 599 1.23 19.45 -29.19
CA GLU A 599 0.03 19.90 -29.91
C GLU A 599 -0.46 21.27 -29.42
N LYS A 600 -0.33 21.55 -28.12
CA LYS A 600 -0.68 22.83 -27.51
C LYS A 600 0.41 23.91 -27.65
N GLY A 601 1.58 23.59 -28.20
CA GLY A 601 2.70 24.54 -28.35
C GLY A 601 3.45 24.88 -27.06
N VAL A 602 3.09 24.26 -25.92
CA VAL A 602 3.63 24.56 -24.58
C VAL A 602 4.96 23.86 -24.31
N LEU A 603 5.29 22.81 -25.07
CA LEU A 603 6.54 22.06 -24.87
C LEU A 603 7.80 22.94 -25.07
N LEU A 604 7.72 23.95 -25.94
CA LEU A 604 8.78 24.92 -26.18
C LEU A 604 8.95 25.87 -24.98
N ASP A 605 7.85 26.28 -24.35
CA ASP A 605 7.87 27.11 -23.14
C ASP A 605 8.57 26.41 -21.97
N MET A 606 8.28 25.12 -21.77
CA MET A 606 8.98 24.32 -20.78
C MET A 606 10.49 24.24 -21.05
N SER A 607 10.89 24.37 -22.33
CA SER A 607 12.30 24.32 -22.71
C SER A 607 13.04 25.64 -22.51
N GLY A 608 12.36 26.76 -22.73
CA GLY A 608 12.89 28.09 -22.45
C GLY A 608 13.10 28.35 -20.96
N ASP A 609 12.22 27.83 -20.11
CA ASP A 609 12.25 28.07 -18.65
C ASP A 609 13.13 27.06 -17.89
N GLY A 610 13.92 26.24 -18.60
CA GLY A 610 14.87 25.30 -18.00
C GLY A 610 14.26 24.00 -17.47
N TYR A 611 12.96 23.75 -17.71
CA TYR A 611 12.28 22.51 -17.28
C TYR A 611 12.57 21.29 -18.18
N THR A 612 13.28 21.44 -19.31
CA THR A 612 13.47 20.33 -20.30
C THR A 612 14.92 19.98 -20.62
N GLN A 613 15.93 20.44 -19.87
CA GLN A 613 17.31 19.97 -20.08
C GLN A 613 17.34 18.44 -19.82
N GLY A 614 17.16 17.62 -20.86
CA GLY A 614 17.07 16.15 -20.79
C GLY A 614 15.68 15.50 -21.00
N LEU A 615 14.68 16.18 -21.61
CA LEU A 615 13.38 15.58 -21.98
C LEU A 615 13.33 14.97 -23.40
#